data_AF-A0A8X6L3I5-F1
#
_entry.id   AF-A0A8X6L3I5-F1
#
_cell.length_a   1.000
_cell.length_b   1.000
_cell.length_c   1.000
_cell.angle_alpha   90.00
_cell.angle_beta   90.00
_cell.angle_gamma   90.00
#
_symmetry.space_group_name_H-M   'P 1'
#
loop_
_entity.id
_entity.type
_entity.pdbx_description
1 polymer ?
#
loop_
_entity_poly.entity_id
_entity_poly.type
_entity_poly.pdbx_seq_one_letter_code
_entity_poly.pdbx_strand_id
1 'polypeptide(L)' 'MSFLLKGKKEDLLELATELRLEATVDMTKPMLKNFITKSAGYDEEDTKLMYEGIVEERKEKERELLEERK' A
#
# COMPACT_ATOMS: atom_id res chain seq x y z
N MET A 1 -11.86 -11.72 0.34
CA MET A 1 -10.59 -11.63 1.10
C MET A 1 -10.02 -10.24 0.88
N SER A 2 -9.63 -9.52 1.94
CA SER A 2 -9.10 -8.15 1.82
C SER A 2 -7.87 -8.10 0.92
N PHE A 3 -7.90 -7.28 -0.15
CA PHE A 3 -6.82 -7.14 -1.13
C PHE A 3 -5.49 -6.72 -0.49
N LEU A 4 -5.57 -5.97 0.61
CA LEU A 4 -4.44 -5.57 1.47
C LEU A 4 -3.64 -6.76 2.04
N LEU A 5 -4.24 -7.95 2.13
CA LEU A 5 -3.52 -9.15 2.60
C LEU A 5 -2.46 -9.64 1.60
N LYS A 6 -2.63 -9.34 0.31
CA LYS A 6 -1.70 -9.78 -0.74
C LYS A 6 -0.46 -8.88 -0.85
N GLY A 7 -0.47 -7.72 -0.19
CA GLY A 7 0.54 -6.66 -0.37
C GLY A 7 1.82 -6.76 0.42
N LYS A 8 2.86 -6.00 0.04
CA LYS A 8 4.03 -5.78 0.90
C LYS A 8 3.66 -4.83 2.05
N LYS A 9 4.41 -4.88 3.15
CA LYS A 9 4.24 -3.94 4.28
C LYS A 9 4.48 -2.50 3.83
N GLU A 10 5.47 -2.30 2.97
CA GLU A 10 5.84 -0.99 2.38
C GLU A 10 4.67 -0.40 1.59
N ASP A 11 4.08 -1.16 0.67
CA ASP A 11 2.91 -0.71 -0.11
C ASP A 11 1.74 -0.28 0.80
N LEU A 12 1.53 -0.96 1.93
CA LEU A 12 0.48 -0.61 2.90
C LEU A 12 0.80 0.64 3.72
N LEU A 13 2.08 0.88 4.00
CA LEU A 13 2.54 2.08 4.70
C LEU A 13 2.38 3.31 3.79
N GLU A 14 2.74 3.17 2.52
CA GLU A 14 2.56 4.19 1.49
C GLU A 14 1.08 4.50 1.27
N LEU A 15 0.24 3.47 1.14
CA LEU A 15 -1.21 3.64 1.06
C LEU A 15 -1.78 4.38 2.29
N ALA A 16 -1.33 4.04 3.50
CA ALA A 16 -1.77 4.75 4.69
C ALA A 16 -1.35 6.24 4.67
N THR A 17 -0.17 6.53 4.11
CA THR A 17 0.33 7.91 3.94
C THR A 17 -0.51 8.69 2.93
N GLU A 18 -0.85 8.09 1.78
CA GLU A 18 -1.74 8.69 0.77
C GLU A 18 -3.14 8.98 1.33
N LEU A 19 -3.65 8.08 2.17
CA LEU A 19 -4.91 8.26 2.90
C LEU A 19 -4.81 9.25 4.07
N ARG A 20 -3.66 9.92 4.22
CA ARG A 20 -3.36 10.87 5.32
C ARG A 20 -3.57 10.27 6.70
N LEU A 21 -3.33 8.98 6.83
CA LEU A 21 -3.33 8.27 8.10
C LEU A 21 -1.92 8.34 8.69
N GLU A 22 -1.81 8.64 9.99
CA GLU A 22 -0.54 8.70 10.71
C GLU A 22 0.01 7.30 11.02
N ALA A 23 0.28 6.52 9.98
CA ALA A 23 0.87 5.20 10.09
C ALA A 23 2.38 5.28 10.33
N THR A 24 2.90 4.43 11.21
CA THR A 24 4.33 4.39 11.52
C THR A 24 5.00 3.13 10.96
N VAL A 25 6.29 3.25 10.66
CA VAL A 25 7.12 2.12 10.18
C VAL A 25 7.17 0.96 11.16
N ASP A 26 6.90 1.19 12.44
CA ASP A 26 6.86 0.16 13.48
C ASP A 26 5.58 -0.70 13.42
N MET A 27 4.54 -0.22 12.74
CA MET A 27 3.29 -0.98 12.60
C MET A 27 3.52 -2.28 11.82
N THR A 28 2.89 -3.34 12.29
CA THR A 28 2.88 -4.62 11.56
C THR A 28 1.89 -4.55 10.39
N LYS A 29 2.07 -5.40 9.37
CA LYS A 29 1.15 -5.50 8.23
C LYS A 29 -0.33 -5.69 8.66
N PRO A 30 -0.67 -6.56 9.64
CA PRO A 30 -2.03 -6.63 10.18
C PRO A 30 -2.51 -5.33 10.84
N MET A 31 -1.64 -4.61 11.55
CA MET A 31 -1.98 -3.31 12.14
C MET A 31 -2.28 -2.26 11.08
N LEU A 32 -1.44 -2.15 10.03
CA LEU A 32 -1.65 -1.22 8.92
C LEU A 32 -2.97 -1.48 8.20
N LYS A 33 -3.26 -2.75 7.88
CA LYS A 33 -4.55 -3.15 7.30
C LYS A 33 -5.72 -2.71 8.17
N ASN A 34 -5.67 -2.99 9.46
CA ASN A 34 -6.73 -2.62 10.38
C ASN A 34 -6.86 -1.09 10.52
N PHE A 35 -5.74 -0.36 10.44
CA PHE A 35 -5.73 1.10 10.52
C PHE A 35 -6.40 1.74 9.31
N ILE A 36 -6.09 1.25 8.10
CA ILE A 36 -6.70 1.70 6.84
C ILE A 36 -8.21 1.41 6.83
N THR A 37 -8.59 0.14 7.08
CA THR A 37 -9.99 -0.32 7.00
C THR A 37 -10.90 0.21 8.10
N LYS A 38 -10.34 0.71 9.21
CA LYS A 38 -11.10 1.35 10.30
C LYS A 38 -11.14 2.86 10.21
N SER A 39 -10.51 3.47 9.20
CA SER A 39 -10.59 4.91 9.02
C SER A 39 -12.01 5.34 8.67
N ALA A 40 -12.44 6.50 9.16
CA ALA A 40 -13.81 6.99 8.97
C ALA A 40 -14.16 7.29 7.49
N GLY A 41 -13.15 7.45 6.64
CA GLY A 41 -13.29 7.68 5.20
C GLY A 41 -12.90 6.48 4.34
N TYR A 42 -12.85 5.27 4.90
CA TYR A 42 -12.50 4.08 4.14
C TYR A 42 -13.60 3.74 3.13
N ASP A 43 -13.27 3.87 1.85
CA ASP A 43 -13.99 3.28 0.73
C ASP A 43 -13.17 2.14 0.14
N GLU A 44 -13.78 0.96 0.00
CA GLU A 44 -13.05 -0.24 -0.44
C GLU A 44 -12.59 -0.16 -1.90
N GLU A 45 -13.38 0.46 -2.78
CA GLU A 45 -13.09 0.54 -4.21
C GLU A 45 -12.00 1.58 -4.48
N ASP A 46 -12.13 2.77 -3.89
CA ASP A 46 -11.13 3.83 -4.00
C ASP A 46 -9.80 3.41 -3.38
N THR A 47 -9.84 2.79 -2.19
CA THR A 47 -8.62 2.29 -1.54
C THR A 47 -7.95 1.21 -2.38
N LYS A 48 -8.73 0.36 -3.04
CA LYS A 48 -8.20 -0.68 -3.91
C LYS A 48 -7.55 -0.08 -5.16
N LEU A 49 -8.16 0.92 -5.79
CA LEU A 49 -7.59 1.61 -6.94
C LEU A 49 -6.27 2.31 -6.59
N MET A 50 -6.21 3.02 -5.46
CA MET A 50 -4.96 3.62 -4.98
C MET A 50 -3.89 2.56 -4.71
N TYR A 51 -4.28 1.46 -4.06
CA TYR A 51 -3.36 0.38 -3.76
C TYR A 51 -2.79 -0.29 -5.02
N GLU A 52 -3.60 -0.49 -6.05
CA GLU A 52 -3.16 -1.03 -7.33
C GLU A 52 -2.16 -0.10 -8.02
N GLY A 53 -2.37 1.22 -7.97
CA GLY A 53 -1.42 2.22 -8.45
C GLY A 53 -0.05 2.12 -7.77
N ILE A 54 -0.02 2.11 -6.43
CA ILE A 54 1.22 1.98 -5.64
C ILE A 54 1.98 0.70 -6.00
N VAL A 55 1.25 -0.42 -6.12
CA VAL A 55 1.85 -1.71 -6.47
C VAL A 55 2.45 -1.68 -7.87
N GLU A 56 1.78 -1.04 -8.83
CA GLU A 56 2.28 -0.96 -10.20
C GLU A 56 3.49 -0.03 -10.31
N GLU A 57 3.47 1.13 -9.66
CA GLU A 57 4.64 2.02 -9.58
C GLU A 57 5.86 1.32 -8.98
N ARG A 58 5.68 0.54 -7.91
CA ARG A 58 6.78 -0.24 -7.33
C ARG A 58 7.34 -1.25 -8.34
N LYS A 59 6.46 -1.97 -9.06
CA LYS A 59 6.92 -2.93 -10.08
C LYS A 59 7.63 -2.23 -11.23
N GLU A 60 7.14 -1.07 -11.65
CA GLU A 60 7.76 -0.30 -12.72
C GLU A 60 9.17 0.13 -12.35
N LYS A 61 9.35 0.72 -11.15
CA LYS A 61 10.67 1.03 -10.60
C LYS A 61 11.56 -0.21 -10.50
N GLU A 62 11.02 -1.35 -10.05
CA GLU A 62 11.74 -2.63 -10.00
C GLU A 62 12.17 -3.12 -11.40
N ARG A 63 11.34 -2.91 -12.44
CA ARG A 63 11.65 -3.25 -13.84
C ARG A 63 12.76 -2.35 -14.39
N GLU A 64 12.64 -1.03 -14.25
CA GLU A 64 13.63 -0.06 -14.72
C GLU A 64 15.00 -0.32 -14.11
N LEU A 65 15.06 -0.52 -12.79
CA LEU A 65 16.30 -0.86 -12.08
C LEU A 65 16.94 -2.18 -12.56
N LEU A 66 16.13 -3.11 -13.07
CA LEU A 66 16.61 -4.38 -13.59
C LEU A 66 17.16 -4.25 -15.03
N GLU A 67 16.58 -3.34 -15.83
CA GLU A 67 17.04 -3.02 -17.18
C GLU A 67 18.33 -2.19 -17.15
N GLU A 68 18.47 -1.21 -16.25
CA GLU A 68 19.70 -0.42 -16.09
C GLU A 68 20.91 -1.25 -15.64
N ARG A 69 20.68 -2.41 -15.03
CA ARG A 69 21.73 -3.32 -14.55
C ARG A 69 22.12 -4.40 -15.56
N LYS A 70 21.51 -4.42 -16.75
CA LYS A 70 21.81 -5.36 -17.84
C LYS A 70 22.70 -4.74 -18.90
#